data_AF-A0A8C6LSI3-F1
#
_entry.id   AF-A0A8C6LSI3-F1
#
_cell.length_a   1.000
_cell.length_b   1.000
_cell.length_c   1.000
_cell.angle_alpha   90.00
_cell.angle_beta   90.00
_cell.angle_gamma   90.00
#
_symmetry.space_group_name_H-M   'P 1'
#
loop_
_entity.id
_entity.type
_entity.pdbx_description
1 polymer ?
#
loop_
_entity_poly.entity_id
_entity_poly.type
_entity_poly.pdbx_seq_one_letter_code
_entity_poly.pdbx_strand_id
1 'polypeptide(L)'
;MSRSGSAVTLSIGLMGNMSDHRRPWVDTLLSAPLNVTIRELEVNSAVVTWEILEGDPVIGFAITQQKKDVRMLRFIQEVNTTTRSCALWDLDEDTEYIVHVQSISMGGSSPPSQPVLFRTPKESEKMESKSPNEVTMEEVGQAQLRAGELIIIVVVLVMWAGVIALFCRQYDIIKDNEPNNNKDKAKNSSECSTPEHPQGGLLRSNV
;
A
#
# COMPACT_ATOMS: atom_id res chain seq x y z
N MET A 1 18.51 93.23 8.44
CA MET A 1 17.20 93.34 9.12
C MET A 1 16.15 92.57 8.33
N SER A 2 15.45 91.71 9.05
CA SER A 2 14.51 90.69 8.57
C SER A 2 13.22 91.30 8.01
N ARG A 3 12.70 90.80 6.88
CA ARG A 3 11.32 91.04 6.43
C ARG A 3 10.50 89.77 6.67
N SER A 4 9.55 89.91 7.57
CA SER A 4 8.39 89.05 7.82
C SER A 4 7.52 88.90 6.56
N GLY A 5 6.94 87.72 6.36
CA GLY A 5 5.90 87.44 5.37
C GLY A 5 5.11 86.18 5.75
N SER A 6 3.79 86.35 5.86
CA SER A 6 2.81 85.48 6.51
C SER A 6 2.59 84.08 5.92
N ALA A 7 2.14 83.17 6.79
CA ALA A 7 1.58 81.88 6.45
C ALA A 7 0.28 82.00 5.63
N VAL A 8 0.09 81.09 4.68
CA VAL A 8 -1.20 80.82 4.04
C VAL A 8 -1.42 79.31 4.03
N THR A 9 -2.38 78.85 4.83
CA THR A 9 -2.85 77.47 4.88
C THR A 9 -3.78 77.21 3.71
N LEU A 10 -3.48 76.19 2.90
CA LEU A 10 -4.43 75.60 1.95
C LEU A 10 -4.67 74.15 2.39
N SER A 11 -5.78 73.95 3.10
CA SER A 11 -6.43 72.65 3.24
C SER A 11 -7.43 72.52 2.10
N ILE A 12 -7.46 71.37 1.41
CA ILE A 12 -8.51 70.72 0.60
C ILE A 12 -7.75 69.78 -0.37
N GLY A 13 -8.01 68.48 -0.50
CA GLY A 13 -9.12 67.68 0.00
C GLY A 13 -8.76 66.19 0.05
N LEU A 14 -9.53 65.51 0.89
CA LEU A 14 -9.53 64.08 1.11
C LEU A 14 -10.13 63.40 -0.13
N MET A 15 -9.34 62.65 -0.92
CA MET A 15 -9.89 61.65 -1.85
C MET A 15 -9.01 60.41 -1.85
N GLY A 16 -9.59 59.30 -1.37
CA GLY A 16 -9.23 57.95 -1.79
C GLY A 16 -8.09 57.28 -1.03
N ASN A 17 -8.31 56.92 0.24
CA ASN A 17 -7.67 55.72 0.77
C ASN A 17 -8.21 54.53 -0.03
N MET A 18 -7.53 54.16 -1.11
CA MET A 18 -7.63 52.80 -1.62
C MET A 18 -6.88 51.92 -0.61
N SER A 19 -7.60 51.49 0.42
CA SER A 19 -7.12 50.53 1.39
C SER A 19 -6.77 49.26 0.62
N ASP A 20 -5.52 49.10 0.20
CA ASP A 20 -4.99 47.85 -0.30
C ASP A 20 -5.23 46.82 0.82
N HIS A 21 -6.25 45.98 0.65
CA HIS A 21 -6.53 44.83 1.51
C HIS A 21 -5.50 43.73 1.23
N ARG A 22 -4.23 44.08 1.03
CA ARG A 22 -3.16 43.16 1.33
C ARG A 22 -3.12 43.04 2.83
N ARG A 23 -3.86 42.04 3.33
CA ARG A 23 -3.50 41.41 4.60
C ARG A 23 -1.98 41.21 4.52
N PRO A 24 -1.19 41.81 5.43
CA PRO A 24 0.21 41.41 5.51
C PRO A 24 0.15 39.90 5.67
N TRP A 25 0.81 39.17 4.78
CA TRP A 25 1.14 37.78 5.05
C TRP A 25 1.97 37.88 6.33
N VAL A 26 1.32 37.74 7.48
CA VAL A 26 2.01 37.27 8.65
C VAL A 26 2.54 35.95 8.13
N ASP A 27 3.84 35.87 7.92
CA ASP A 27 4.51 34.60 7.65
C ASP A 27 4.19 33.76 8.88
N THR A 28 3.07 33.04 8.83
CA THR A 28 2.60 32.21 9.93
C THR A 28 3.66 31.16 10.08
N LEU A 29 4.52 31.36 11.09
CA LEU A 29 5.58 30.42 11.40
C LEU A 29 4.90 29.12 11.80
N LEU A 30 5.00 28.14 10.92
CA LEU A 30 4.48 26.81 11.19
C LEU A 30 5.22 26.20 12.38
N SER A 31 4.47 25.49 13.21
CA SER A 31 5.05 24.71 14.31
C SER A 31 5.70 23.44 13.78
N ALA A 32 6.72 22.96 14.50
CA ALA A 32 7.28 21.65 14.23
C ALA A 32 6.22 20.56 14.48
N PRO A 33 6.14 19.52 13.64
CA PRO A 33 5.27 18.37 13.89
C PRO A 33 5.52 17.75 15.27
N LEU A 34 4.44 17.33 15.91
CA LEU A 34 4.40 16.77 17.26
C LEU A 34 4.19 15.25 17.19
N ASN A 35 4.48 14.54 18.30
CA ASN A 35 4.18 13.11 18.45
C ASN A 35 4.63 12.23 17.27
N VAL A 36 5.82 12.52 16.72
CA VAL A 36 6.37 11.71 15.63
C VAL A 36 6.66 10.32 16.17
N THR A 37 6.06 9.29 15.56
CA THR A 37 6.18 7.90 15.98
C THR A 37 6.32 6.97 14.78
N ILE A 38 6.99 5.84 14.98
CA ILE A 38 7.13 4.77 13.99
C ILE A 38 6.10 3.69 14.30
N ARG A 39 5.36 3.27 13.29
CA ARG A 39 4.35 2.20 13.30
C ARG A 39 4.63 1.23 12.18
N GLU A 40 3.99 0.05 12.22
CA GLU A 40 4.07 -0.96 11.16
C GLU A 40 5.53 -1.23 10.73
N LEU A 41 6.40 -1.40 11.72
CA LEU A 41 7.83 -1.61 11.49
C LEU A 41 8.08 -3.04 11.00
N GLU A 42 8.58 -3.14 9.78
CA GLU A 42 8.99 -4.38 9.14
C GLU A 42 10.48 -4.39 8.84
N VAL A 43 10.98 -5.50 8.30
CA VAL A 43 12.40 -5.70 7.95
C VAL A 43 12.91 -4.62 6.99
N ASN A 44 12.08 -4.21 6.03
CA ASN A 44 12.45 -3.26 4.97
C ASN A 44 11.51 -2.05 4.85
N SER A 45 10.56 -1.90 5.77
CA SER A 45 9.53 -0.87 5.70
C SER A 45 9.15 -0.35 7.10
N ALA A 46 8.63 0.87 7.15
CA ALA A 46 8.08 1.44 8.37
C ALA A 46 7.08 2.55 8.02
N VAL A 47 6.10 2.81 8.87
CA VAL A 47 5.20 3.96 8.72
C VAL A 47 5.53 5.01 9.77
N VAL A 48 5.88 6.21 9.34
CA VAL A 48 6.04 7.37 10.22
C VAL A 48 4.68 8.04 10.35
N THR A 49 4.28 8.37 11.58
CA THR A 49 3.04 9.12 11.86
C THR A 49 3.35 10.30 12.76
N TRP A 50 2.60 11.39 12.65
CA TRP A 50 2.82 12.62 13.42
C TRP A 50 1.51 13.37 13.67
N GLU A 51 1.58 14.40 14.50
CA GLU A 51 0.51 15.35 14.75
C GLU A 51 0.96 16.78 14.40
N ILE A 52 0.01 17.67 14.17
CA ILE A 52 0.28 19.10 13.93
C ILE A 52 -0.45 19.95 14.96
N LEU A 53 0.04 21.17 15.19
CA LEU A 53 -0.65 22.14 16.03
C LEU A 53 -1.92 22.63 15.30
N GLU A 54 -3.03 22.72 16.03
CA GLU A 54 -4.27 23.25 15.47
C GLU A 54 -4.11 24.72 15.08
N GLY A 55 -4.60 25.07 13.89
CA GLY A 55 -4.53 26.43 13.35
C GLY A 55 -3.35 26.69 12.39
N ASP A 56 -2.38 25.78 12.30
CA ASP A 56 -1.31 25.87 11.33
C ASP A 56 -1.84 25.62 9.89
N PRO A 57 -1.60 26.54 8.93
CA PRO A 57 -2.08 26.40 7.54
C PRO A 57 -1.18 25.45 6.73
N VAL A 58 -1.15 24.18 7.12
CA VAL A 58 -0.31 23.14 6.50
C VAL A 58 -0.91 22.67 5.18
N ILE A 59 -0.08 22.64 4.13
CA ILE A 59 -0.42 22.14 2.78
C ILE A 59 0.32 20.84 2.43
N GLY A 60 1.25 20.40 3.27
CA GLY A 60 2.04 19.20 3.05
C GLY A 60 3.12 18.99 4.09
N PHE A 61 3.94 17.98 3.88
CA PHE A 61 4.98 17.55 4.80
C PHE A 61 6.27 17.16 4.08
N ALA A 62 7.39 17.37 4.76
CA ALA A 62 8.70 16.90 4.34
C ALA A 62 9.25 15.95 5.40
N ILE A 63 9.64 14.75 4.99
CA ILE A 63 10.18 13.70 5.82
C ILE A 63 11.64 13.50 5.42
N THR A 64 12.53 13.64 6.38
CA THR A 64 13.96 13.39 6.20
C THR A 64 14.33 12.13 6.95
N GLN A 65 14.87 11.16 6.24
CA GLN A 65 15.37 9.89 6.76
C GLN A 65 16.89 9.87 6.64
N GLN A 66 17.59 9.47 7.69
CA GLN A 66 19.04 9.32 7.70
C GLN A 66 19.43 7.91 8.14
N LYS A 67 20.20 7.20 7.32
CA LYS A 67 20.84 5.93 7.71
C LYS A 67 22.06 6.23 8.59
N LYS A 68 22.08 5.72 9.82
CA LYS A 68 23.11 6.07 10.82
C LYS A 68 24.52 5.61 10.42
N ASP A 69 24.64 4.41 9.84
CA ASP A 69 25.94 3.81 9.51
C ASP A 69 26.66 4.47 8.34
N VAL A 70 25.90 4.98 7.37
CA VAL A 70 26.42 5.51 6.10
C VAL A 70 26.27 7.02 6.02
N ARG A 71 25.57 7.65 6.98
CA ARG A 71 25.07 9.04 6.93
C ARG A 71 24.35 9.36 5.62
N MET A 72 23.81 8.36 4.92
CA MET A 72 23.01 8.55 3.72
C MET A 72 21.69 9.21 4.11
N LEU A 73 21.30 10.25 3.38
CA LEU A 73 20.06 10.99 3.61
C LEU A 73 19.07 10.70 2.48
N ARG A 74 17.83 10.39 2.83
CA ARG A 74 16.70 10.35 1.91
C ARG A 74 15.70 11.43 2.31
N PHE A 75 15.25 12.20 1.32
CA PHE A 75 14.27 13.26 1.50
C PHE A 75 12.99 12.89 0.73
N ILE A 76 11.86 12.91 1.43
CA ILE A 76 10.54 12.62 0.89
C ILE A 76 9.69 13.86 1.14
N GLN A 77 9.00 14.34 0.12
CA GLN A 77 8.15 15.52 0.23
C GLN A 77 6.78 15.22 -0.38
N GLU A 78 5.75 15.41 0.42
CA GLU A 78 4.36 15.23 0.01
C GLU A 78 3.61 16.56 0.14
N VAL A 79 3.21 17.13 -1.00
CA VAL A 79 2.44 18.38 -1.06
C VAL A 79 1.01 18.11 -1.49
N ASN A 80 0.08 19.01 -1.14
CA ASN A 80 -1.36 18.87 -1.36
C ASN A 80 -1.95 17.68 -0.61
N THR A 81 -1.44 17.42 0.59
CA THR A 81 -1.93 16.36 1.46
C THR A 81 -2.08 16.87 2.88
N THR A 82 -3.10 16.38 3.57
CA THR A 82 -3.28 16.54 5.02
C THR A 82 -3.01 15.23 5.77
N THR A 83 -2.59 14.18 5.05
CA THR A 83 -2.26 12.88 5.63
C THR A 83 -1.09 13.05 6.59
N ARG A 84 -1.27 12.57 7.82
CA ARG A 84 -0.27 12.68 8.89
C ARG A 84 0.52 11.39 9.05
N SER A 85 0.81 10.75 7.92
CA SER A 85 1.58 9.53 7.86
C SER A 85 2.34 9.45 6.53
N CYS A 86 3.50 8.80 6.56
CA CYS A 86 4.32 8.53 5.39
C CYS A 86 4.95 7.15 5.54
N ALA A 87 4.83 6.33 4.50
CA ALA A 87 5.52 5.06 4.44
C ALA A 87 7.01 5.28 4.08
N LEU A 88 7.89 4.56 4.74
CA LEU A 88 9.30 4.44 4.41
C LEU A 88 9.49 3.03 3.84
N TRP A 89 10.05 2.94 2.64
CA TRP A 89 10.32 1.67 1.93
C TRP A 89 11.82 1.50 1.68
N ASP A 90 12.24 0.36 1.14
CA ASP A 90 13.65 0.06 0.82
C ASP A 90 14.60 0.38 1.99
N LEU A 91 14.23 -0.05 3.21
CA LEU A 91 15.10 -0.01 4.36
C LEU A 91 15.98 -1.26 4.38
N ASP A 92 17.25 -1.08 4.73
CA ASP A 92 18.13 -2.20 5.06
C ASP A 92 17.73 -2.83 6.38
N GLU A 93 17.84 -4.16 6.49
CA GLU A 93 17.63 -4.92 7.72
C GLU A 93 18.66 -4.54 8.79
N ASP A 94 18.31 -4.78 10.06
CA ASP A 94 19.18 -4.56 11.21
C ASP A 94 19.85 -3.18 11.31
N THR A 95 19.24 -2.17 10.71
CA THR A 95 19.88 -0.88 10.46
C THR A 95 19.18 0.22 11.25
N GLU A 96 19.98 1.08 11.89
CA GLU A 96 19.47 2.25 12.61
C GLU A 96 19.21 3.44 11.67
N TYR A 97 18.03 4.03 11.80
CA TYR A 97 17.59 5.22 11.06
C TYR A 97 17.15 6.34 12.00
N ILE A 98 17.41 7.58 11.60
CA ILE A 98 16.90 8.80 12.24
C ILE A 98 15.90 9.46 11.29
N VAL A 99 14.74 9.85 11.81
CA VAL A 99 13.70 10.52 11.04
C VAL A 99 13.37 11.88 11.64
N HIS A 100 13.20 12.86 10.75
CA HIS A 100 12.64 14.18 11.04
C HIS A 100 11.45 14.46 10.14
N VAL A 101 10.46 15.19 10.65
CA VAL A 101 9.30 15.65 9.89
C VAL A 101 9.21 17.16 9.98
N GLN A 102 8.86 17.82 8.86
CA GLN A 102 8.58 19.24 8.76
C GLN A 102 7.20 19.45 8.14
N SER A 103 6.47 20.45 8.63
CA SER A 103 5.25 20.95 8.02
C SER A 103 5.60 21.91 6.89
N ILE A 104 4.79 21.95 5.84
CA ILE A 104 4.96 22.86 4.69
C ILE A 104 3.71 23.73 4.57
N SER A 105 3.88 25.02 4.33
CA SER A 105 2.83 25.99 4.00
C SER A 105 3.22 26.80 2.77
N MET A 106 2.34 27.71 2.35
CA MET A 106 2.63 28.69 1.31
C MET A 106 3.78 29.64 1.67
N GLY A 107 4.04 29.86 2.96
CA GLY A 107 5.11 30.73 3.46
C GLY A 107 6.45 30.01 3.66
N GLY A 108 6.50 28.69 3.48
CA GLY A 108 7.70 27.88 3.71
C GLY A 108 7.47 26.72 4.66
N SER A 109 8.57 26.11 5.11
CA SER A 109 8.58 24.94 5.99
C SER A 109 8.79 25.30 7.46
N SER A 110 8.20 24.51 8.36
CA SER A 110 8.46 24.62 9.79
C SER A 110 9.86 24.15 10.17
N PRO A 111 10.34 24.45 11.40
CA PRO A 111 11.48 23.75 11.98
C PRO A 111 11.24 22.22 12.01
N PRO A 112 12.31 21.39 11.93
CA PRO A 112 12.17 19.94 12.03
C PRO A 112 11.65 19.50 13.40
N SER A 113 10.89 18.41 13.40
CA SER A 113 10.50 17.70 14.61
C SER A 113 11.71 17.22 15.40
N GLN A 114 11.47 16.83 16.66
CA GLN A 114 12.44 16.03 17.41
C GLN A 114 12.83 14.78 16.60
N PRO A 115 14.11 14.38 16.61
CA PRO A 115 14.56 13.19 15.91
C PRO A 115 13.91 11.95 16.51
N VAL A 116 13.42 11.07 15.64
CA VAL A 116 12.95 9.73 16.02
C VAL A 116 13.96 8.71 15.53
N LEU A 117 14.54 7.96 16.46
CA LEU A 117 15.46 6.87 16.18
C LEU A 117 14.70 5.55 16.18
N PHE A 118 14.90 4.72 15.16
CA PHE A 118 14.41 3.35 15.13
C PHE A 118 15.41 2.43 14.44
N ARG A 119 15.29 1.12 14.68
CA ARG A 119 16.10 0.08 14.04
C ARG A 119 15.18 -0.92 13.36
N THR A 120 15.44 -1.25 12.11
CA THR A 120 14.74 -2.33 11.42
C THR A 120 15.10 -3.69 12.04
N PRO A 121 14.13 -4.61 12.20
CA PRO A 121 14.41 -5.95 12.71
C PRO A 121 15.20 -6.79 11.71
N LYS A 122 15.89 -7.83 12.19
CA LYS A 122 16.39 -8.91 11.33
C LYS A 122 15.24 -9.82 10.90
N GLU A 123 15.36 -10.39 9.71
CA GLU A 123 14.40 -11.42 9.25
C GLU A 123 14.28 -12.59 10.24
N SER A 124 15.40 -13.01 10.86
CA SER A 124 15.42 -14.06 11.88
C SER A 124 14.63 -13.70 13.15
N GLU A 125 14.65 -12.43 13.57
CA GLU A 125 13.93 -11.96 14.76
C GLU A 125 12.41 -11.95 14.53
N LYS A 126 11.96 -11.68 13.28
CA LYS A 126 10.55 -11.80 12.89
C LYS A 126 10.04 -13.24 12.94
N MET A 127 10.92 -14.22 12.69
CA MET A 127 10.57 -15.64 12.80
C MET A 127 10.49 -16.10 14.27
N GLU A 128 11.29 -15.50 15.15
CA GLU A 128 11.34 -15.84 16.58
C GLU A 128 10.17 -15.25 17.37
N SER A 129 9.69 -14.05 17.00
CA SER A 129 8.45 -13.46 17.55
C SER A 129 7.17 -14.18 17.10
N LYS A 130 7.27 -15.18 16.21
CA LYS A 130 6.16 -16.00 15.70
C LYS A 130 6.22 -17.45 16.21
N SER A 131 6.84 -17.68 17.38
CA SER A 131 6.81 -19.00 18.02
C SER A 131 5.35 -19.40 18.34
N PRO A 132 4.93 -20.65 18.03
CA PRO A 132 3.53 -21.05 18.07
C PRO A 132 3.12 -21.35 19.50
N ASN A 133 2.67 -20.33 20.22
CA ASN A 133 1.77 -20.54 21.34
C ASN A 133 0.76 -19.39 21.47
N GLU A 134 0.25 -18.89 20.34
CA GLU A 134 -0.99 -18.12 20.31
C GLU A 134 -1.61 -18.22 18.91
N VAL A 135 -2.67 -19.02 18.79
CA VAL A 135 -3.63 -18.93 17.69
C VAL A 135 -4.48 -17.68 17.92
N THR A 136 -3.89 -16.51 17.71
CA THR A 136 -4.62 -15.25 17.62
C THR A 136 -4.64 -14.87 16.16
N MET A 137 -5.77 -15.15 15.52
CA MET A 137 -6.11 -14.64 14.22
C MET A 137 -6.23 -13.12 14.32
N GLU A 138 -5.11 -12.41 14.19
CA GLU A 138 -5.08 -10.95 14.08
C GLU A 138 -4.33 -10.60 12.79
N GLU A 139 -4.95 -10.92 11.65
CA GLU A 139 -4.75 -10.20 10.40
C GLU A 139 -6.13 -9.90 9.78
N VAL A 140 -6.99 -9.25 10.58
CA VAL A 140 -8.18 -8.55 10.07
C VAL A 140 -7.72 -7.18 9.56
N GLY A 141 -6.93 -7.23 8.50
CA GLY A 141 -6.59 -6.10 7.63
C GLY A 141 -6.70 -6.48 6.15
N GLN A 142 -6.60 -7.79 5.84
CA GLN A 142 -6.94 -8.38 4.55
C GLN A 142 -8.34 -9.02 4.51
N ALA A 143 -9.10 -8.95 5.61
CA ALA A 143 -10.41 -9.61 5.72
C ALA A 143 -11.57 -8.79 5.14
N GLN A 144 -11.36 -7.54 4.68
CA GLN A 144 -12.44 -6.71 4.13
C GLN A 144 -12.61 -6.80 2.60
N LEU A 145 -11.58 -7.21 1.85
CA LEU A 145 -11.71 -7.49 0.41
C LEU A 145 -12.02 -8.97 0.12
N ARG A 146 -11.91 -9.88 1.09
CA ARG A 146 -12.05 -11.33 0.84
C ARG A 146 -13.46 -11.85 0.67
N ALA A 147 -14.51 -11.20 1.19
CA ALA A 147 -15.86 -11.77 1.07
C ALA A 147 -16.47 -11.47 -0.31
N GLY A 148 -16.57 -10.19 -0.69
CA GLY A 148 -17.22 -9.79 -1.95
C GLY A 148 -16.42 -10.18 -3.20
N GLU A 149 -15.10 -10.04 -3.15
CA GLU A 149 -14.24 -10.31 -4.31
C GLU A 149 -14.13 -11.80 -4.61
N LEU A 150 -14.01 -12.65 -3.57
CA LEU A 150 -14.03 -14.10 -3.76
C LEU A 150 -15.41 -14.60 -4.21
N ILE A 151 -16.50 -13.98 -3.76
CA ILE A 151 -17.84 -14.31 -4.25
C ILE A 151 -17.95 -14.02 -5.75
N ILE A 152 -17.44 -12.87 -6.22
CA ILE A 152 -17.45 -12.52 -7.65
C ILE A 152 -16.66 -13.56 -8.45
N ILE A 153 -15.44 -13.92 -8.00
CA ILE A 153 -14.61 -14.93 -8.67
C ILE A 153 -15.35 -16.29 -8.73
N VAL A 154 -15.95 -16.74 -7.62
CA VAL A 154 -16.67 -18.02 -7.57
C VAL A 154 -17.91 -18.01 -8.50
N VAL A 155 -18.69 -16.93 -8.50
CA VAL A 155 -19.87 -16.80 -9.38
C VAL A 155 -19.47 -16.80 -10.85
N VAL A 156 -18.40 -16.08 -11.21
CA VAL A 156 -17.87 -16.06 -12.58
C VAL A 156 -17.37 -17.44 -12.99
N LEU A 157 -16.64 -18.14 -12.11
CA LEU A 157 -16.17 -19.51 -12.39
C LEU A 157 -17.32 -20.49 -12.62
N VAL A 158 -18.39 -20.44 -11.81
CA VAL A 158 -19.57 -21.31 -11.98
C VAL A 158 -20.31 -20.99 -13.29
N MET A 159 -20.48 -19.71 -13.62
CA MET A 159 -21.13 -19.28 -14.86
C MET A 159 -20.34 -19.73 -16.10
N TRP A 160 -19.03 -19.58 -16.09
CA TRP A 160 -18.15 -20.05 -17.17
C TRP A 160 -18.12 -21.59 -17.28
N ALA A 161 -18.08 -22.31 -16.16
CA ALA A 161 -18.14 -23.77 -16.16
C ALA A 161 -19.46 -24.30 -16.76
N GLY A 162 -20.59 -23.64 -16.47
CA GLY A 162 -21.88 -23.96 -17.07
C GLY A 162 -21.91 -23.74 -18.59
N VAL A 163 -21.35 -22.63 -19.07
CA VAL A 163 -21.22 -22.35 -20.51
C VAL A 163 -20.31 -23.38 -21.19
N ILE A 164 -19.16 -23.69 -20.60
CA ILE A 164 -18.24 -24.72 -21.13
C ILE A 164 -18.92 -26.09 -21.14
N ALA A 165 -19.68 -26.47 -20.10
CA ALA A 165 -20.41 -27.73 -20.06
C ALA A 165 -21.53 -27.81 -21.13
N LEU A 166 -22.22 -26.70 -21.38
CA LEU A 166 -23.19 -26.58 -22.47
C LEU A 166 -22.52 -26.74 -23.83
N PHE A 167 -21.37 -26.09 -24.05
CA PHE A 167 -20.59 -26.28 -25.28
C PHE A 167 -20.05 -27.71 -25.41
N CYS A 168 -19.60 -28.34 -24.32
CA CYS A 168 -19.19 -29.75 -24.34
C CYS A 168 -20.34 -30.67 -24.72
N ARG A 169 -21.55 -30.48 -24.17
CA ARG A 169 -22.73 -31.28 -24.56
C ARG A 169 -23.22 -30.99 -25.97
N GLN A 170 -23.20 -29.73 -26.39
CA GLN A 170 -23.54 -29.36 -27.75
C GLN A 170 -22.54 -29.97 -28.75
N TYR A 171 -21.24 -29.95 -28.42
CA TYR A 171 -20.19 -30.56 -29.20
C TYR A 171 -20.27 -32.10 -29.20
N ASP A 172 -20.61 -32.71 -28.07
CA ASP A 172 -20.86 -34.15 -27.94
C ASP A 172 -22.05 -34.58 -28.81
N ILE A 173 -23.16 -33.82 -28.78
CA ILE A 173 -24.33 -34.06 -29.64
C ILE A 173 -23.98 -33.90 -31.13
N ILE A 174 -23.10 -32.97 -31.50
CA ILE A 174 -22.69 -32.75 -32.90
C ILE A 174 -21.67 -33.81 -33.36
N LYS A 175 -20.80 -34.28 -32.48
CA LYS A 175 -19.74 -35.27 -32.76
C LYS A 175 -20.29 -36.70 -32.76
N ASP A 176 -21.21 -37.02 -31.87
CA ASP A 176 -21.85 -38.36 -31.80
C ASP A 176 -22.97 -38.53 -32.83
N ASN A 177 -23.26 -37.50 -33.64
CA ASN A 177 -24.15 -37.59 -34.80
C ASN A 177 -23.40 -37.95 -36.09
N GLU A 178 -22.27 -38.68 -36.01
CA GLU A 178 -21.75 -39.37 -37.18
C GLU A 178 -22.82 -40.39 -37.64
N PRO A 179 -23.32 -40.31 -38.89
CA PRO A 179 -24.38 -41.19 -39.34
C PRO A 179 -23.87 -42.63 -39.29
N ASN A 180 -24.52 -43.44 -38.45
CA ASN A 180 -24.41 -44.90 -38.42
C ASN A 180 -24.34 -45.47 -39.83
N ASN A 181 -23.12 -45.76 -40.29
CA ASN A 181 -22.84 -46.48 -41.51
C ASN A 181 -21.50 -47.22 -41.38
N ASN A 182 -21.50 -48.36 -40.68
CA ASN A 182 -21.42 -49.68 -41.32
C ASN A 182 -21.01 -50.80 -40.33
N LYS A 183 -21.80 -51.88 -40.41
CA LYS A 183 -21.52 -53.30 -40.16
C LYS A 183 -20.65 -53.77 -39.00
N ASP A 184 -21.31 -54.61 -38.20
CA ASP A 184 -20.86 -55.92 -37.71
C ASP A 184 -19.58 -55.95 -36.87
N LYS A 185 -19.73 -56.16 -35.56
CA LYS A 185 -19.71 -57.53 -35.00
C LYS A 185 -19.81 -57.49 -33.48
N ALA A 186 -20.92 -58.00 -32.99
CA ALA A 186 -21.12 -58.38 -31.60
C ALA A 186 -19.96 -59.25 -31.08
N LYS A 187 -19.52 -59.00 -29.84
CA LYS A 187 -19.68 -59.93 -28.70
C LYS A 187 -18.69 -59.64 -27.59
N ASN A 188 -19.25 -59.65 -26.38
CA ASN A 188 -18.63 -59.99 -25.08
C ASN A 188 -17.65 -58.93 -24.53
N SER A 189 -17.58 -58.66 -23.23
CA SER A 189 -18.16 -59.31 -22.07
C SER A 189 -18.19 -58.30 -20.92
N SER A 190 -19.27 -58.36 -20.16
CA SER A 190 -19.35 -57.94 -18.77
C SER A 190 -18.48 -58.84 -17.89
N GLU A 191 -18.32 -58.43 -16.62
CA GLU A 191 -17.78 -59.18 -15.46
C GLU A 191 -16.29 -58.90 -15.21
N CYS A 192 -15.93 -58.11 -14.19
CA CYS A 192 -15.98 -58.45 -12.77
C CYS A 192 -15.24 -59.77 -12.47
N SER A 193 -13.98 -59.69 -12.02
CA SER A 193 -13.45 -60.44 -10.87
C SER A 193 -11.91 -60.41 -10.85
N THR A 194 -11.39 -60.20 -9.65
CA THR A 194 -10.02 -60.46 -9.18
C THR A 194 -9.53 -61.86 -9.57
N PRO A 195 -8.20 -62.08 -9.70
CA PRO A 195 -7.50 -62.94 -8.72
C PRO A 195 -6.04 -62.48 -8.45
N GLU A 196 -5.54 -62.48 -7.20
CA GLU A 196 -4.93 -63.60 -6.46
C GLU A 196 -3.67 -64.22 -7.13
N HIS A 197 -2.52 -63.86 -6.56
CA HIS A 197 -1.13 -64.38 -6.69
C HIS A 197 -1.01 -65.85 -6.17
N PRO A 198 0.12 -66.62 -6.21
CA PRO A 198 1.40 -66.66 -6.97
C PRO A 198 1.66 -68.00 -7.71
N GLN A 199 2.75 -68.08 -8.51
CA GLN A 199 3.79 -69.16 -8.55
C GLN A 199 4.63 -68.89 -9.82
N GLY A 200 5.95 -68.66 -9.84
CA GLY A 200 7.02 -69.43 -9.22
C GLY A 200 7.50 -70.56 -10.15
N GLY A 201 8.55 -70.34 -10.94
CA GLY A 201 9.28 -71.40 -11.70
C GLY A 201 9.61 -71.00 -13.15
N LEU A 202 10.76 -70.40 -13.45
CA LEU A 202 12.09 -71.02 -13.65
C LEU A 202 12.23 -71.83 -14.96
N LEU A 203 12.88 -71.18 -15.94
CA LEU A 203 13.87 -71.67 -16.91
C LEU A 203 13.58 -72.93 -17.75
N ARG A 204 13.86 -72.83 -19.07
CA ARG A 204 14.76 -73.71 -19.88
C ARG A 204 14.29 -73.73 -21.36
N SER A 205 14.91 -72.95 -22.24
CA SER A 205 16.06 -73.24 -23.12
C SER A 205 15.74 -74.01 -24.41
N ASN A 206 15.99 -73.30 -25.53
CA ASN A 206 16.55 -73.69 -26.82
C ASN A 206 15.81 -74.62 -27.82
N VAL A 207 15.80 -74.07 -29.05
CA VAL A 207 15.64 -74.64 -30.41
C VAL A 207 14.23 -75.03 -30.81
#